data_AF-A0A6M3ZVL6-F1
#
_entry.id   AF-A0A6M3ZVL6-F1
#
_cell.length_a   1.000
_cell.length_b   1.000
_cell.length_c   1.000
_cell.angle_alpha   90.00
_cell.angle_beta   90.00
_cell.angle_gamma   90.00
#
_symmetry.space_group_name_H-M   'P 1'
#
loop_
_entity.id
_entity.type
_entity.pdbx_description
1 polymer ?
#
loop_
_entity_poly.entity_id
_entity_poly.type
_entity_poly.pdbx_seq_one_letter_code
_entity_poly.pdbx_strand_id
1 'polypeptide(L)'
;MEAKVDLEAGGRLEGKRIFKKIDPVLLEPVTGYLFTPYQEGYWSLEGTWKTVSPFSLYLLKKLKIMDTLAKAQAVSPGSTSNLLRSLSSEKKYELLSATSRLSSIFALFSNILRKKKGEDLQEFQSFYSWINSFDIDDVAKKFSKALEIFEKKIWFDDFSFNVPRNNFFRLKGGLVSVLKPPAPDHLLHIAAFQYEQLIALRDFYEALGIIHDTVIRRVFSPDEELFRPYFAVVSAGLANIIADQSISTTFSRALEYYESSDFQHCVSTLGLIGEDYLHRIFVSLIREQLPGNLTLGQTLDRLHKRVDEHYVVAKQTQTGFDAVFNSIKSLQTGTDVTELKPILRTFVELVQSDRAYYTKRFDELTKPAVRKSPFPAHVFDCLNELLKWRNAASHNSRIPLGAHEADRTLFCLVTLISWWQQQLNGLDWRKGKWELIEELVENAKMSQSK
;
A
#
# COMPACT_ATOMS: atom_id res chain seq x y z
N MET A 1 31.21 -7.49 26.90
CA MET A 1 29.81 -7.75 26.52
C MET A 1 29.15 -6.39 26.37
N GLU A 2 29.18 -5.85 25.15
CA GLU A 2 28.64 -4.52 24.86
C GLU A 2 27.12 -4.58 24.93
N ALA A 3 26.54 -3.86 25.89
CA ALA A 3 25.10 -3.68 25.94
C ALA A 3 24.67 -2.91 24.68
N LYS A 4 24.06 -3.60 23.72
CA LYS A 4 23.12 -2.98 22.78
C LYS A 4 22.07 -2.30 23.66
N VAL A 5 22.18 -0.98 23.78
CA VAL A 5 21.09 -0.18 24.31
C VAL A 5 20.02 -0.22 23.23
N ASP A 6 19.09 -1.15 23.36
CA ASP A 6 17.89 -1.22 22.53
C ASP A 6 17.10 0.08 22.74
N LEU A 7 17.39 1.03 21.85
CA LEU A 7 16.65 2.28 21.68
C LEU A 7 15.22 2.04 21.16
N GLU A 8 14.87 0.78 20.92
CA GLU A 8 13.54 0.28 20.54
C GLU A 8 12.57 0.21 21.72
N ALA A 9 13.05 0.31 22.97
CA ALA A 9 12.21 0.38 24.16
C ALA A 9 11.57 1.78 24.38
N GLY A 10 11.25 2.50 23.31
CA GLY A 10 10.11 3.40 23.35
C GLY A 10 8.91 2.50 23.52
N GLY A 11 8.41 2.40 24.76
CA GLY A 11 7.41 1.42 25.16
C GLY A 11 6.43 1.13 24.03
N ARG A 12 6.27 -0.16 23.72
CA ARG A 12 5.02 -0.61 23.14
C ARG A 12 3.94 -0.03 24.05
N LEU A 13 3.34 1.08 23.63
CA LEU A 13 1.97 1.30 23.99
C LEU A 13 1.27 0.11 23.36
N GLU A 14 1.13 -0.97 24.13
CA GLU A 14 0.22 -2.09 23.87
C GLU A 14 -1.24 -1.60 23.90
N GLY A 15 -1.50 -0.38 23.45
CA GLY A 15 -2.79 -0.04 22.89
C GLY A 15 -2.83 -0.73 21.54
N LYS A 16 -3.76 -1.67 21.36
CA LYS A 16 -4.21 -2.09 20.03
C LYS A 16 -4.19 -0.86 19.13
N ARG A 17 -3.40 -0.85 18.05
CA ARG A 17 -3.44 0.27 17.10
C ARG A 17 -4.84 0.26 16.50
N ILE A 18 -5.67 1.19 16.96
CA ILE A 18 -7.02 1.35 16.44
C ILE A 18 -6.86 2.12 15.13
N PHE A 19 -7.18 1.47 14.02
CA PHE A 19 -7.42 2.14 12.75
C PHE A 19 -8.56 3.13 12.96
N LYS A 20 -8.24 4.42 13.09
CA LYS A 20 -9.24 5.46 13.26
C LYS A 20 -9.63 5.98 11.89
N LYS A 21 -10.94 6.18 11.70
CA LYS A 21 -11.45 6.87 10.51
C LYS A 21 -10.87 8.28 10.49
N ILE A 22 -10.11 8.60 9.44
CA ILE A 22 -9.63 9.96 9.20
C ILE A 22 -10.72 10.71 8.44
N ASP A 23 -10.81 12.02 8.68
CA ASP A 23 -11.68 12.93 7.92
C ASP A 23 -11.49 12.70 6.42
N PRO A 24 -12.56 12.35 5.67
CA PRO A 24 -12.48 12.10 4.23
C PRO A 24 -11.80 13.22 3.44
N VAL A 25 -11.97 14.49 3.83
CA VAL A 25 -11.36 15.63 3.14
C VAL A 25 -9.84 15.61 3.24
N LEU A 26 -9.30 15.15 4.38
CA LEU A 26 -7.85 15.02 4.57
C LEU A 26 -7.26 13.81 3.82
N LEU A 27 -8.08 12.80 3.52
CA LEU A 27 -7.69 11.60 2.79
C LEU A 27 -7.84 11.71 1.28
N GLU A 28 -8.55 12.71 0.76
CA GLU A 28 -8.75 12.88 -0.68
C GLU A 28 -7.42 12.89 -1.46
N PRO A 29 -6.37 13.66 -1.06
CA PRO A 29 -5.08 13.64 -1.77
C PRO A 29 -4.33 12.30 -1.65
N VAL A 30 -4.65 11.52 -0.63
CA VAL A 30 -4.05 10.21 -0.36
C VAL A 30 -4.71 9.11 -1.20
N THR A 31 -6.01 9.25 -1.45
CA THR A 31 -6.84 8.24 -2.10
C THR A 31 -6.43 8.02 -3.56
N GLY A 32 -6.06 9.10 -4.27
CA GLY A 32 -5.51 8.99 -5.62
C GLY A 32 -4.25 8.12 -5.66
N TYR A 33 -3.27 8.40 -4.80
CA TYR A 33 -2.04 7.61 -4.73
C TYR A 33 -2.28 6.13 -4.40
N LEU A 34 -3.23 5.82 -3.52
CA LEU A 34 -3.55 4.44 -3.14
C LEU A 34 -3.97 3.57 -4.34
N PHE A 35 -4.75 4.12 -5.26
CA PHE A 35 -5.30 3.35 -6.39
C PHE A 35 -4.50 3.53 -7.68
N THR A 36 -3.85 4.67 -7.86
CA THR A 36 -3.07 5.01 -9.06
C THR A 36 -1.71 5.61 -8.70
N PRO A 37 -0.84 4.86 -7.99
CA PRO A 37 0.42 5.39 -7.45
C PRO A 37 1.35 5.92 -8.56
N TYR A 38 1.39 5.26 -9.72
CA TYR A 38 2.22 5.67 -10.85
C TYR A 38 1.80 6.99 -11.50
N GLN A 39 0.52 7.36 -11.39
CA GLN A 39 -0.01 8.61 -11.95
C GLN A 39 0.13 9.76 -10.95
N GLU A 40 -0.19 9.49 -9.69
CA GLU A 40 -0.22 10.51 -8.64
C GLU A 40 1.16 10.76 -8.03
N GLY A 41 1.91 9.70 -7.77
CA GLY A 41 3.16 9.76 -7.01
C GLY A 41 2.98 10.34 -5.60
N TYR A 42 4.08 10.74 -4.99
CA TYR A 42 4.07 11.51 -3.75
C TYR A 42 5.24 12.49 -3.71
N TRP A 43 5.23 13.45 -2.80
CA TRP A 43 6.37 14.32 -2.55
C TRP A 43 7.22 13.77 -1.41
N SER A 44 8.54 13.76 -1.59
CA SER A 44 9.51 13.36 -0.59
C SER A 44 10.37 14.54 -0.17
N LEU A 45 10.59 14.68 1.14
CA LEU A 45 11.62 15.50 1.76
C LEU A 45 12.71 14.57 2.30
N GLU A 46 13.90 14.69 1.73
CA GLU A 46 15.12 14.08 2.22
C GLU A 46 16.03 15.15 2.82
N GLY A 47 16.76 14.81 3.89
CA GLY A 47 17.75 15.71 4.46
C GLY A 47 18.62 15.03 5.51
N THR A 48 19.79 15.63 5.77
CA THR A 48 20.74 15.12 6.75
C THR A 48 20.51 15.79 8.10
N TRP A 49 20.37 14.99 9.16
CA TRP A 49 20.14 15.44 10.53
C TRP A 49 21.43 15.90 11.20
N LYS A 50 21.48 17.16 11.65
CA LYS A 50 22.59 17.71 12.42
C LYS A 50 22.44 17.36 13.89
N THR A 51 23.26 16.41 14.32
CA THR A 51 23.38 16.02 15.72
C THR A 51 23.93 17.14 16.61
N VAL A 52 24.80 17.99 16.05
CA VAL A 52 25.30 19.20 16.68
C VAL A 52 24.83 20.41 15.87
N SER A 53 23.98 21.21 16.49
CA SER A 53 23.26 22.33 15.92
C SER A 53 23.01 23.39 16.99
N PRO A 54 22.72 24.65 16.62
CA PRO A 54 22.39 25.68 17.60
C PRO A 54 21.28 25.27 18.58
N PHE A 55 20.28 24.52 18.08
CA PHE A 55 19.22 23.96 18.89
C PHE A 55 19.69 22.84 19.82
N SER A 56 20.35 21.80 19.30
CA SER A 56 20.84 20.70 20.14
C SER A 56 21.87 21.16 21.18
N LEU A 57 22.78 22.09 20.83
CA LEU A 57 23.73 22.71 21.76
C LEU A 57 23.02 23.48 22.88
N TYR A 58 21.94 24.19 22.55
CA TYR A 58 21.11 24.85 23.55
C TYR A 58 20.47 23.84 24.50
N LEU A 59 19.88 22.78 23.97
CA LEU A 59 19.28 21.70 24.77
C LEU A 59 20.33 21.04 25.69
N LEU A 60 21.49 20.71 25.13
CA LEU A 60 22.63 20.11 25.85
C LEU A 60 23.11 20.96 27.03
N LYS A 61 23.20 22.29 26.84
CA LYS A 61 23.60 23.23 27.89
C LYS A 61 22.54 23.27 29.00
N LYS A 62 21.26 23.37 28.65
CA LYS A 62 20.17 23.45 29.62
C LYS A 62 19.98 22.15 30.41
N LEU A 63 20.18 21.00 29.77
CA LEU A 63 20.17 19.68 30.43
C LEU A 63 21.42 19.41 31.29
N LYS A 64 22.37 20.35 31.38
CA LYS A 64 23.67 20.21 32.09
C LYS A 64 24.52 19.02 31.59
N ILE A 65 24.26 18.55 30.38
CA ILE A 65 24.99 17.44 29.76
C ILE A 65 26.41 17.89 29.41
N MET A 66 26.59 19.14 28.96
CA MET A 66 27.92 19.70 28.67
C MET A 66 28.83 19.73 29.90
N ASP A 67 28.30 20.07 31.07
CA ASP A 67 29.08 20.09 32.33
C ASP A 67 29.50 18.67 32.75
N THR A 68 28.68 17.68 32.46
CA THR A 68 28.95 16.26 32.73
C THR A 68 30.04 15.73 31.80
N LEU A 69 30.00 16.12 30.52
CA LEU A 69 31.01 15.76 29.51
C LEU A 69 32.36 16.44 29.77
N ALA A 70 32.36 17.71 30.19
CA ALA A 70 33.56 18.44 30.56
C ALA A 70 34.26 17.79 31.77
N LYS A 71 33.50 17.32 32.77
CA LYS A 71 34.02 16.57 33.92
C LYS A 71 34.57 15.19 33.55
N ALA A 72 34.08 14.58 32.46
CA ALA A 72 34.53 13.28 31.97
C ALA A 72 35.78 13.34 31.08
N GLN A 73 36.41 14.52 30.89
CA GLN A 73 37.57 14.73 30.00
C GLN A 73 37.37 14.20 28.56
N ALA A 74 36.12 14.10 28.09
CA ALA A 74 35.81 13.67 26.74
C ALA A 74 36.04 14.84 25.76
N VAL A 75 37.07 14.72 24.92
CA VAL A 75 37.48 15.78 23.99
C VAL A 75 36.54 15.86 22.79
N SER A 76 36.04 17.08 22.55
CA SER A 76 35.35 17.59 21.35
C SER A 76 33.97 16.98 21.00
N PRO A 77 32.94 17.81 20.73
CA PRO A 77 31.62 17.38 20.27
C PRO A 77 31.64 16.99 18.78
N GLY A 78 32.54 16.10 18.39
CA GLY A 78 32.68 15.65 17.00
C GLY A 78 31.64 14.61 16.57
N SER A 79 31.08 13.84 17.52
CA SER A 79 29.97 12.92 17.23
C SER A 79 29.16 12.57 18.48
N THR A 80 27.84 12.40 18.32
CA THR A 80 26.91 11.92 19.37
C THR A 80 27.33 10.57 19.94
N SER A 81 27.96 9.71 19.13
CA SER A 81 28.41 8.38 19.56
C SER A 81 29.47 8.45 20.67
N ASN A 82 30.39 9.41 20.61
CA ASN A 82 31.40 9.64 21.65
C ASN A 82 30.76 10.26 22.90
N LEU A 83 29.83 11.21 22.72
CA LEU A 83 29.08 11.85 23.81
C LEU A 83 28.22 10.83 24.59
N LEU A 84 27.64 9.85 23.91
CA LEU A 84 26.81 8.82 24.52
C LEU A 84 27.62 7.80 25.34
N ARG A 85 28.91 7.57 25.08
CA ARG A 85 29.69 6.58 25.83
C ARG A 85 29.93 6.99 27.28
N SER A 86 30.09 8.29 27.53
CA SER A 86 30.42 8.87 28.85
C SER A 86 29.22 9.21 29.74
N LEU A 87 27.99 9.01 29.26
CA LEU A 87 26.76 9.37 30.00
C LEU A 87 26.13 8.17 30.71
N SER A 88 25.39 8.39 31.79
CA SER A 88 24.53 7.36 32.39
C SER A 88 23.41 6.97 31.43
N SER A 89 22.81 5.78 31.60
CA SER A 89 21.71 5.31 30.74
C SER A 89 20.54 6.31 30.68
N GLU A 90 20.19 6.91 31.82
CA GLU A 90 19.17 7.96 31.92
C GLU A 90 19.55 9.21 31.10
N LYS A 91 20.80 9.70 31.22
CA LYS A 91 21.26 10.88 30.47
C LYS A 91 21.44 10.63 28.98
N LYS A 92 21.82 9.41 28.58
CA LYS A 92 21.81 8.99 27.16
C LYS A 92 20.40 9.04 26.59
N TYR A 93 19.44 8.52 27.36
CA TYR A 93 18.05 8.50 26.98
C TYR A 93 17.45 9.91 26.87
N GLU A 94 17.70 10.79 27.86
CA GLU A 94 17.29 12.20 27.81
C GLU A 94 17.88 12.91 26.59
N LEU A 95 19.19 12.72 26.32
CA LEU A 95 19.87 13.32 25.18
C LEU A 95 19.23 12.91 23.85
N LEU A 96 19.06 11.60 23.63
CA LEU A 96 18.49 11.08 22.39
C LEU A 96 17.02 11.49 22.25
N SER A 97 16.29 11.53 23.36
CA SER A 97 14.91 12.01 23.39
C SER A 97 14.83 13.47 22.97
N ALA A 98 15.70 14.34 23.49
CA ALA A 98 15.64 15.77 23.22
C ALA A 98 16.14 16.16 21.83
N THR A 99 17.12 15.43 21.28
CA THR A 99 17.86 15.86 20.08
C THR A 99 17.59 15.05 18.82
N SER A 100 17.01 13.85 18.94
CA SER A 100 16.91 12.88 17.84
C SER A 100 15.49 12.34 17.62
N ARG A 101 14.47 12.92 18.29
CA ARG A 101 13.06 12.51 18.15
C ARG A 101 12.21 13.69 17.69
N LEU A 102 11.52 13.52 16.56
CA LEU A 102 10.61 14.53 16.02
C LEU A 102 9.48 14.84 17.01
N SER A 103 8.90 13.82 17.64
CA SER A 103 7.82 13.98 18.63
C SER A 103 8.20 14.88 19.79
N SER A 104 9.44 14.76 20.27
CA SER A 104 9.97 15.58 21.35
C SER A 104 10.08 17.06 20.99
N ILE A 105 10.52 17.34 19.76
CA ILE A 105 10.64 18.71 19.25
C ILE A 105 9.24 19.32 19.11
N PHE A 106 8.30 18.57 18.55
CA PHE A 106 6.91 19.00 18.44
C PHE A 106 6.25 19.19 19.80
N ALA A 107 6.54 18.35 20.79
CA ALA A 107 6.04 18.51 22.15
C ALA A 107 6.52 19.84 22.75
N LEU A 108 7.82 20.13 22.69
CA LEU A 108 8.40 21.38 23.19
C LEU A 108 7.71 22.61 22.59
N PHE A 109 7.57 22.66 21.27
CA PHE A 109 6.96 23.83 20.59
C PHE A 109 5.44 23.91 20.82
N SER A 110 4.74 22.78 20.90
CA SER A 110 3.32 22.75 21.24
C SER A 110 3.08 23.32 22.65
N ASN A 111 3.96 23.01 23.60
CA ASN A 111 3.84 23.50 24.97
C ASN A 111 4.05 25.01 25.08
N ILE A 112 4.98 25.57 24.29
CA ILE A 112 5.16 27.02 24.21
C ILE A 112 3.84 27.69 23.78
N LEU A 113 3.17 27.15 22.75
CA LEU A 113 1.92 27.71 22.24
C LEU A 113 0.74 27.52 23.20
N ARG A 114 0.61 26.36 23.83
CA ARG A 114 -0.44 26.09 24.83
C ARG A 114 -0.28 26.99 26.06
N LYS A 115 0.94 27.19 26.55
CA LYS A 115 1.24 28.15 27.63
C LYS A 115 0.84 29.58 27.24
N LYS A 116 1.14 30.01 26.00
CA LYS A 116 0.72 31.33 25.48
C LYS A 116 -0.80 31.49 25.44
N LYS A 117 -1.55 30.40 25.22
CA LYS A 117 -3.02 30.37 25.26
C LYS A 117 -3.61 30.31 26.67
N GLY A 118 -2.76 30.25 27.70
CA GLY A 118 -3.20 30.14 29.10
C GLY A 118 -3.69 28.75 29.48
N GLU A 119 -3.38 27.72 28.70
CA GLU A 119 -3.68 26.33 29.07
C GLU A 119 -2.77 25.88 30.21
N ASP A 120 -3.35 25.15 31.17
CA ASP A 120 -2.59 24.53 32.25
C ASP A 120 -1.76 23.37 31.68
N LEU A 121 -0.44 23.48 31.81
CA LEU A 121 0.47 22.43 31.40
C LEU A 121 0.49 21.35 32.49
N GLN A 122 -0.43 20.39 32.43
CA GLN A 122 -0.30 19.17 33.24
C GLN A 122 1.10 18.56 33.06
N GLU A 123 1.63 17.93 34.11
CA GLU A 123 2.93 17.24 34.05
C GLU A 123 2.99 16.34 32.81
N PHE A 124 4.01 16.56 31.98
CA PHE A 124 4.25 15.70 30.82
C PHE A 124 4.41 14.25 31.25
N GLN A 125 4.00 13.33 30.38
CA GLN A 125 4.33 11.92 30.52
C GLN A 125 5.82 11.77 30.87
N SER A 126 6.16 10.76 31.69
CA SER A 126 7.54 10.49 32.14
C SER A 126 8.58 10.61 31.01
N PHE A 127 8.20 10.22 29.79
CA PHE A 127 8.99 10.29 28.57
C PHE A 127 9.45 11.70 28.13
N TYR A 128 8.65 12.74 28.39
CA TYR A 128 8.93 14.14 28.02
C TYR A 128 9.11 15.05 29.25
N SER A 129 9.22 14.46 30.44
CA SER A 129 9.43 15.18 31.71
C SER A 129 10.62 16.15 31.68
N TRP A 130 11.64 15.86 30.86
CA TRP A 130 12.78 16.74 30.64
C TRP A 130 12.40 18.13 30.14
N ILE A 131 11.27 18.29 29.45
CA ILE A 131 10.77 19.60 28.98
C ILE A 131 10.48 20.54 30.16
N ASN A 132 10.06 20.00 31.32
CA ASN A 132 9.82 20.79 32.54
C ASN A 132 11.08 21.47 33.08
N SER A 133 12.26 21.01 32.67
CA SER A 133 13.54 21.60 33.07
C SER A 133 13.89 22.85 32.25
N PHE A 134 13.07 23.23 31.27
CA PHE A 134 13.33 24.34 30.37
C PHE A 134 12.48 25.56 30.71
N ASP A 135 13.12 26.73 30.67
CA ASP A 135 12.40 28.00 30.56
C ASP A 135 11.83 28.12 29.14
N ILE A 136 10.53 27.83 29.03
CA ILE A 136 9.75 27.88 27.79
C ILE A 136 9.80 29.27 27.15
N ASP A 137 9.92 30.34 27.94
CA ASP A 137 9.94 31.72 27.43
C ASP A 137 11.30 32.06 26.82
N ASP A 138 12.39 31.53 27.38
CA ASP A 138 13.74 31.61 26.80
C ASP A 138 13.81 30.85 25.45
N VAL A 139 13.23 29.65 25.37
CA VAL A 139 13.14 28.89 24.12
C VAL A 139 12.37 29.68 23.05
N ALA A 140 11.22 30.26 23.43
CA ALA A 140 10.37 31.02 22.52
C ALA A 140 11.09 32.25 21.96
N LYS A 141 11.90 32.93 22.77
CA LYS A 141 12.71 34.09 22.33
C LYS A 141 13.85 33.65 21.41
N LYS A 142 14.60 32.62 21.79
CA LYS A 142 15.81 32.18 21.07
C LYS A 142 15.50 31.56 19.71
N PHE A 143 14.39 30.83 19.61
CA PHE A 143 13.96 30.15 18.38
C PHE A 143 12.66 30.74 17.83
N SER A 144 12.52 32.07 17.89
CA SER A 144 11.32 32.81 17.50
C SER A 144 10.86 32.52 16.06
N LYS A 145 11.81 32.47 15.10
CA LYS A 145 11.51 32.14 13.69
C LYS A 145 10.91 30.74 13.54
N ALA A 146 11.49 29.75 14.23
CA ALA A 146 10.97 28.38 14.19
C ALA A 146 9.58 28.30 14.85
N LEU A 147 9.37 29.03 15.95
CA LEU A 147 8.08 29.10 16.63
C LEU A 147 6.99 29.72 15.75
N GLU A 148 7.31 30.80 15.03
CA GLU A 148 6.38 31.44 14.09
C GLU A 148 5.97 30.48 12.98
N ILE A 149 6.93 29.76 12.38
CA ILE A 149 6.65 28.76 11.35
C ILE A 149 5.77 27.64 11.92
N PHE A 150 6.10 27.15 13.11
CA PHE A 150 5.37 26.08 13.77
C PHE A 150 3.91 26.47 14.04
N GLU A 151 3.67 27.65 14.63
CA GLU A 151 2.34 28.18 14.90
C GLU A 151 1.50 28.39 13.64
N LYS A 152 2.13 28.94 12.59
CA LYS A 152 1.42 29.28 11.35
C LYS A 152 1.10 28.06 10.49
N LYS A 153 2.05 27.13 10.32
CA LYS A 153 2.01 26.08 9.30
C LYS A 153 1.87 24.64 9.85
N ILE A 154 2.25 24.38 11.10
CA ILE A 154 2.28 23.02 11.66
C ILE A 154 1.18 22.80 12.70
N TRP A 155 1.03 23.73 13.63
CA TRP A 155 0.21 23.59 14.82
C TRP A 155 -1.26 24.01 14.62
N PHE A 156 -2.16 23.36 15.35
CA PHE A 156 -3.59 23.64 15.49
C PHE A 156 -4.08 23.13 16.86
N ASP A 157 -5.30 23.46 17.28
CA ASP A 157 -5.74 23.23 18.66
C ASP A 157 -5.69 21.75 19.09
N ASP A 158 -6.10 20.83 18.21
CA ASP A 158 -6.04 19.38 18.44
C ASP A 158 -4.73 18.71 17.95
N PHE A 159 -3.65 19.48 17.81
CA PHE A 159 -2.39 18.95 17.31
C PHE A 159 -1.81 17.90 18.26
N SER A 160 -1.54 16.70 17.71
CA SER A 160 -0.82 15.65 18.41
C SER A 160 0.67 15.75 18.10
N PHE A 161 1.49 15.94 19.13
CA PHE A 161 2.95 15.93 18.99
C PHE A 161 3.53 14.52 18.76
N ASN A 162 2.73 13.46 18.92
CA ASN A 162 3.20 12.10 18.72
C ASN A 162 3.33 11.81 17.21
N VAL A 163 4.55 11.58 16.75
CA VAL A 163 4.85 11.09 15.40
C VAL A 163 4.86 9.56 15.41
N PRO A 164 3.82 8.89 14.87
CA PRO A 164 3.75 7.44 14.83
C PRO A 164 4.73 6.87 13.80
N ARG A 165 5.21 5.65 14.03
CA ARG A 165 5.91 4.86 13.00
C ARG A 165 4.88 4.32 12.00
N ASN A 166 5.25 4.30 10.71
CA ASN A 166 4.47 3.71 9.63
C ASN A 166 2.98 4.10 9.64
N ASN A 167 2.71 5.39 9.88
CA ASN A 167 1.37 5.96 9.85
C ASN A 167 1.49 7.46 9.49
N PHE A 168 0.36 8.12 9.25
CA PHE A 168 0.33 9.57 9.11
C PHE A 168 0.32 10.27 10.46
N PHE A 169 0.90 11.47 10.48
CA PHE A 169 0.56 12.48 11.45
C PHE A 169 0.05 13.73 10.74
N ARG A 170 -0.79 14.48 11.44
CA ARG A 170 -1.47 15.65 10.89
C ARG A 170 -0.70 16.91 11.23
N LEU A 171 -0.36 17.67 10.21
CA LEU A 171 -0.01 19.08 10.28
C LEU A 171 -1.26 19.92 10.02
N LYS A 172 -1.21 21.21 10.36
CA LYS A 172 -2.23 22.17 9.96
C LYS A 172 -2.51 22.14 8.45
N GLY A 173 -1.46 21.96 7.64
CA GLY A 173 -1.54 21.87 6.18
C GLY A 173 -1.91 20.49 5.61
N GLY A 174 -2.13 19.46 6.43
CA GLY A 174 -2.57 18.13 6.00
C GLY A 174 -1.70 16.98 6.50
N LEU A 175 -1.68 15.85 5.79
CA LEU A 175 -1.12 14.58 6.26
C LEU A 175 0.29 14.30 5.73
N VAL A 176 1.18 13.86 6.62
CA VAL A 176 2.57 13.52 6.31
C VAL A 176 2.97 12.21 7.00
N SER A 177 3.89 11.46 6.40
CA SER A 177 4.40 10.22 6.96
C SER A 177 5.92 10.23 7.03
N VAL A 178 6.48 9.77 8.16
CA VAL A 178 7.93 9.64 8.32
C VAL A 178 8.35 8.26 7.83
N LEU A 179 9.04 8.22 6.69
CA LEU A 179 9.57 6.99 6.11
C LEU A 179 10.89 6.58 6.77
N LYS A 180 11.72 7.56 7.11
CA LYS A 180 12.96 7.34 7.84
C LYS A 180 13.13 8.39 8.94
N PRO A 181 13.07 8.01 10.22
CA PRO A 181 13.36 8.92 11.31
C PRO A 181 14.87 9.20 11.39
N PRO A 182 15.27 10.33 11.99
CA PRO A 182 16.68 10.75 12.01
C PRO A 182 17.60 9.83 12.82
N ALA A 183 17.09 9.01 13.73
CA ALA A 183 17.88 8.01 14.43
C ALA A 183 17.62 6.60 13.85
N PRO A 184 18.65 5.75 13.69
CA PRO A 184 20.05 5.97 14.08
C PRO A 184 20.93 6.65 13.01
N ASP A 185 20.49 6.70 11.76
CA ASP A 185 21.37 6.97 10.61
C ASP A 185 21.62 8.46 10.29
N HIS A 186 21.08 9.37 11.08
CA HIS A 186 21.14 10.83 10.85
C HIS A 186 20.56 11.25 9.49
N LEU A 187 19.59 10.50 8.99
CA LEU A 187 18.87 10.79 7.74
C LEU A 187 17.39 10.96 8.04
N LEU A 188 16.81 12.04 7.51
CA LEU A 188 15.38 12.30 7.57
C LEU A 188 14.78 12.03 6.19
N HIS A 189 13.73 11.22 6.15
CA HIS A 189 12.91 11.01 4.95
C HIS A 189 11.44 11.11 5.34
N ILE A 190 10.74 12.10 4.79
CA ILE A 190 9.32 12.36 5.03
C ILE A 190 8.57 12.35 3.70
N ALA A 191 7.44 11.67 3.64
CA ALA A 191 6.52 11.67 2.52
C ALA A 191 5.28 12.52 2.80
N ALA A 192 4.76 13.17 1.76
CA ALA A 192 3.55 13.96 1.76
C ALA A 192 2.84 13.89 0.41
N PHE A 193 1.54 14.17 0.37
CA PHE A 193 0.77 14.26 -0.88
C PHE A 193 0.65 15.68 -1.39
N GLN A 194 1.09 16.66 -0.60
CA GLN A 194 1.15 18.08 -0.99
C GLN A 194 2.52 18.65 -0.67
N TYR A 195 3.04 19.46 -1.59
CA TYR A 195 4.39 20.02 -1.52
C TYR A 195 4.56 20.99 -0.34
N GLU A 196 3.51 21.76 -0.05
CA GLU A 196 3.47 22.80 0.98
C GLU A 196 3.70 22.24 2.38
N GLN A 197 3.25 21.00 2.62
CA GLN A 197 3.42 20.30 3.90
C GLN A 197 4.91 20.01 4.17
N LEU A 198 5.66 19.63 3.14
CA LEU A 198 7.09 19.39 3.25
C LEU A 198 7.89 20.66 3.36
N ILE A 199 7.49 21.72 2.65
CA ILE A 199 8.08 23.06 2.85
C ILE A 199 7.94 23.49 4.30
N ALA A 200 6.76 23.35 4.90
CA ALA A 200 6.53 23.74 6.28
C ALA A 200 7.49 23.03 7.25
N LEU A 201 7.68 21.72 7.08
CA LEU A 201 8.60 20.93 7.89
C LEU A 201 10.07 21.30 7.63
N ARG A 202 10.46 21.45 6.37
CA ARG A 202 11.82 21.87 5.99
C ARG A 202 12.14 23.22 6.63
N ASP A 203 11.31 24.24 6.39
CA ASP A 203 11.53 25.59 6.91
C ASP A 203 11.63 25.60 8.45
N PHE A 204 10.80 24.80 9.14
CA PHE A 204 10.82 24.67 10.60
C PHE A 204 12.13 24.06 11.10
N TYR A 205 12.55 22.93 10.53
CA TYR A 205 13.77 22.25 10.95
C TYR A 205 15.06 22.98 10.53
N GLU A 206 15.05 23.67 9.39
CA GLU A 206 16.14 24.57 8.98
C GLU A 206 16.24 25.78 9.92
N ALA A 207 15.12 26.36 10.35
CA ALA A 207 15.11 27.46 11.32
C ALA A 207 15.67 27.03 12.70
N LEU A 208 15.55 25.76 13.05
CA LEU A 208 16.21 25.15 14.22
C LEU A 208 17.70 24.82 13.96
N GLY A 209 18.13 24.80 12.70
CA GLY A 209 19.45 24.38 12.27
C GLY A 209 19.71 22.88 12.45
N ILE A 210 18.66 22.06 12.53
CA ILE A 210 18.77 20.61 12.80
C ILE A 210 18.77 19.74 11.55
N ILE A 211 18.48 20.32 10.37
CA ILE A 211 18.65 19.64 9.08
C ILE A 211 19.49 20.49 8.12
N HIS A 212 20.05 19.85 7.10
CA HIS A 212 20.75 20.44 5.96
C HIS A 212 20.72 19.49 4.76
N ASP A 213 21.26 19.95 3.63
CA ASP A 213 21.32 19.21 2.36
C ASP A 213 19.95 18.68 1.96
N THR A 214 18.93 19.52 2.16
CA THR A 214 17.54 19.11 2.00
C THR A 214 17.17 19.08 0.54
N VAL A 215 16.51 18.02 0.12
CA VAL A 215 15.95 17.86 -1.22
C VAL A 215 14.46 17.59 -1.08
N ILE A 216 13.63 18.38 -1.76
CA ILE A 216 12.22 18.04 -1.95
C ILE A 216 12.03 17.65 -3.40
N ARG A 217 11.58 16.42 -3.66
CA ARG A 217 11.32 15.92 -5.01
C ARG A 217 9.98 15.21 -5.07
N ARG A 218 9.39 15.17 -6.27
CA ARG A 218 8.24 14.31 -6.54
C ARG A 218 8.74 12.93 -6.97
N VAL A 219 8.13 11.89 -6.42
CA VAL A 219 8.49 10.49 -6.59
C VAL A 219 7.39 9.80 -7.37
N PHE A 220 7.75 9.29 -8.55
CA PHE A 220 6.89 8.47 -9.41
C PHE A 220 7.56 7.15 -9.81
N SER A 221 8.86 7.04 -9.54
CA SER A 221 9.74 5.93 -9.93
C SER A 221 11.10 6.09 -9.22
N PRO A 222 11.89 5.02 -9.04
CA PRO A 222 11.57 3.62 -9.37
C PRO A 222 10.52 3.04 -8.41
N ASP A 223 9.98 1.87 -8.74
CA ASP A 223 8.88 1.22 -8.00
C ASP A 223 9.21 1.04 -6.51
N GLU A 224 10.45 0.70 -6.17
CA GLU A 224 10.89 0.53 -4.79
C GLU A 224 10.78 1.82 -3.97
N GLU A 225 11.01 2.97 -4.60
CA GLU A 225 10.86 4.27 -3.96
C GLU A 225 9.39 4.69 -3.93
N LEU A 226 8.69 4.53 -5.05
CA LEU A 226 7.28 4.89 -5.18
C LEU A 226 6.41 4.20 -4.13
N PHE A 227 6.63 2.91 -3.88
CA PHE A 227 5.82 2.10 -2.96
C PHE A 227 6.29 2.17 -1.50
N ARG A 228 7.41 2.81 -1.20
CA ARG A 228 7.94 2.90 0.17
C ARG A 228 6.95 3.43 1.22
N PRO A 229 6.09 4.44 0.96
CA PRO A 229 5.11 4.88 1.94
C PRO A 229 3.85 4.00 1.98
N TYR A 230 3.69 3.02 1.10
CA TYR A 230 2.42 2.38 0.82
C TYR A 230 1.82 1.69 2.06
N PHE A 231 2.62 0.95 2.84
CA PHE A 231 2.16 0.37 4.10
C PHE A 231 1.64 1.39 5.10
N ALA A 232 2.35 2.51 5.25
CA ALA A 232 1.95 3.58 6.17
C ALA A 232 0.64 4.25 5.73
N VAL A 233 0.50 4.43 4.42
CA VAL A 233 -0.67 5.05 3.80
C VAL A 233 -1.91 4.18 3.98
N VAL A 234 -1.81 2.89 3.64
CA VAL A 234 -2.91 1.93 3.80
C VAL A 234 -3.26 1.76 5.28
N SER A 235 -2.28 1.69 6.17
CA SER A 235 -2.52 1.59 7.60
C SER A 235 -3.29 2.79 8.15
N ALA A 236 -3.04 4.00 7.63
CA ALA A 236 -3.77 5.18 8.05
C ALA A 236 -5.20 5.24 7.48
N GLY A 237 -5.37 4.79 6.24
CA GLY A 237 -6.63 4.81 5.51
C GLY A 237 -7.47 3.54 5.65
N LEU A 238 -7.01 2.50 6.36
CA LEU A 238 -7.59 1.15 6.29
C LEU A 238 -9.09 1.14 6.58
N ALA A 239 -9.54 1.86 7.61
CA ALA A 239 -10.96 1.96 7.97
C ALA A 239 -11.82 2.68 6.92
N ASN A 240 -11.19 3.50 6.06
CA ASN A 240 -11.83 4.18 4.95
C ASN A 240 -11.81 3.32 3.67
N ILE A 241 -10.88 2.37 3.54
CA ILE A 241 -10.70 1.50 2.37
C ILE A 241 -11.43 0.15 2.55
N ILE A 242 -11.47 -0.38 3.77
CA ILE A 242 -11.98 -1.72 4.09
C ILE A 242 -12.95 -1.62 5.27
N ALA A 243 -14.25 -1.74 4.98
CA ALA A 243 -15.30 -1.79 5.99
C ALA A 243 -15.53 -3.21 6.56
N ASP A 244 -14.47 -4.02 6.67
CA ASP A 244 -14.52 -5.40 7.17
C ASP A 244 -13.66 -5.56 8.43
N GLN A 245 -14.34 -5.74 9.56
CA GLN A 245 -13.72 -5.86 10.88
C GLN A 245 -12.85 -7.12 11.04
N SER A 246 -13.22 -8.22 10.38
CA SER A 246 -12.47 -9.48 10.45
C SER A 246 -11.09 -9.33 9.80
N ILE A 247 -11.04 -8.54 8.73
CA ILE A 247 -9.84 -8.28 7.93
C ILE A 247 -8.95 -7.24 8.58
N SER A 248 -9.55 -6.23 9.22
CA SER A 248 -8.84 -5.22 10.02
C SER A 248 -7.85 -5.84 11.01
N THR A 249 -8.25 -6.91 11.72
CA THR A 249 -7.37 -7.60 12.69
C THR A 249 -6.18 -8.28 12.01
N THR A 250 -6.40 -8.93 10.87
CA THR A 250 -5.35 -9.60 10.10
C THR A 250 -4.39 -8.59 9.46
N PHE A 251 -4.88 -7.42 9.04
CA PHE A 251 -4.05 -6.31 8.59
C PHE A 251 -3.15 -5.76 9.69
N SER A 252 -3.65 -5.58 10.92
CA SER A 252 -2.80 -5.19 12.06
C SER A 252 -1.62 -6.15 12.24
N ARG A 253 -1.89 -7.45 12.13
CA ARG A 253 -0.84 -8.47 12.24
C ARG A 253 0.17 -8.39 11.10
N ALA A 254 -0.29 -8.17 9.86
CA ALA A 254 0.61 -7.95 8.72
C ALA A 254 1.50 -6.70 8.91
N LEU A 255 0.94 -5.62 9.46
CA LEU A 255 1.69 -4.41 9.82
C LEU A 255 2.76 -4.72 10.87
N GLU A 256 2.41 -5.42 11.95
CA GLU A 256 3.37 -5.80 13.00
C GLU A 256 4.57 -6.56 12.42
N TYR A 257 4.34 -7.51 11.50
CA TYR A 257 5.42 -8.21 10.80
C TYR A 257 6.26 -7.29 9.91
N TYR A 258 5.63 -6.35 9.19
CA TYR A 258 6.35 -5.35 8.40
C TYR A 258 7.27 -4.49 9.28
N GLU A 259 6.77 -4.02 10.43
CA GLU A 259 7.57 -3.19 11.35
C GLU A 259 8.74 -3.95 11.98
N SER A 260 8.58 -5.25 12.22
CA SER A 260 9.64 -6.12 12.72
C SER A 260 10.58 -6.62 11.62
N SER A 261 10.46 -6.13 10.38
CA SER A 261 11.22 -6.58 9.21
C SER A 261 11.05 -8.09 8.91
N ASP A 262 9.94 -8.69 9.34
CA ASP A 262 9.57 -10.07 9.05
C ASP A 262 8.69 -10.11 7.79
N PHE A 263 9.31 -9.77 6.66
CA PHE A 263 8.59 -9.59 5.38
C PHE A 263 7.97 -10.89 4.86
N GLN A 264 8.55 -12.05 5.20
CA GLN A 264 8.00 -13.35 4.81
C GLN A 264 6.64 -13.59 5.47
N HIS A 265 6.52 -13.40 6.79
CA HIS A 265 5.24 -13.55 7.49
C HIS A 265 4.26 -12.41 7.14
N CYS A 266 4.76 -11.22 6.85
CA CYS A 266 3.96 -10.12 6.33
C CYS A 266 3.27 -10.50 4.99
N VAL A 267 4.05 -10.89 3.98
CA VAL A 267 3.55 -11.30 2.66
C VAL A 267 2.62 -12.50 2.77
N SER A 268 2.96 -13.49 3.60
CA SER A 268 2.11 -14.65 3.85
C SER A 268 0.74 -14.24 4.43
N THR A 269 0.73 -13.36 5.42
CA THR A 269 -0.49 -12.85 6.06
C THR A 269 -1.35 -12.06 5.06
N LEU A 270 -0.75 -11.19 4.24
CA LEU A 270 -1.46 -10.46 3.18
C LEU A 270 -2.03 -11.42 2.13
N GLY A 271 -1.27 -12.45 1.74
CA GLY A 271 -1.72 -13.49 0.82
C GLY A 271 -2.95 -14.24 1.33
N LEU A 272 -3.01 -14.58 2.62
CA LEU A 272 -4.17 -15.22 3.24
C LEU A 272 -5.42 -14.33 3.20
N ILE A 273 -5.27 -13.02 3.38
CA ILE A 273 -6.41 -12.07 3.21
C ILE A 273 -6.88 -12.11 1.76
N GLY A 274 -5.95 -12.12 0.80
CA GLY A 274 -6.28 -12.26 -0.62
C GLY A 274 -7.01 -13.56 -0.95
N GLU A 275 -6.65 -14.66 -0.31
CA GLU A 275 -7.31 -15.97 -0.47
C GLU A 275 -8.76 -15.91 -0.03
N ASP A 276 -8.99 -15.37 1.17
CA ASP A 276 -10.34 -15.20 1.71
C ASP A 276 -11.19 -14.30 0.80
N TYR A 277 -10.65 -13.19 0.31
CA TYR A 277 -11.36 -12.30 -0.61
C TYR A 277 -11.69 -12.97 -1.95
N LEU A 278 -10.76 -13.72 -2.53
CA LEU A 278 -11.00 -14.44 -3.78
C LEU A 278 -12.01 -15.58 -3.59
N HIS A 279 -11.99 -16.26 -2.45
CA HIS A 279 -13.03 -17.21 -2.05
C HIS A 279 -14.41 -16.53 -2.01
N ARG A 280 -14.53 -15.36 -1.38
CA ARG A 280 -15.78 -14.60 -1.32
C ARG A 280 -16.26 -14.19 -2.71
N ILE A 281 -15.37 -13.69 -3.56
CA ILE A 281 -15.68 -13.34 -4.96
C ILE A 281 -16.23 -14.58 -5.70
N PHE A 282 -15.55 -15.72 -5.59
CA PHE A 282 -16.00 -16.96 -6.21
C PHE A 282 -17.40 -17.36 -5.71
N VAL A 283 -17.61 -17.42 -4.39
CA VAL A 283 -18.88 -17.86 -3.80
C VAL A 283 -20.01 -16.90 -4.20
N SER A 284 -19.76 -15.60 -4.21
CA SER A 284 -20.75 -14.59 -4.62
C SER A 284 -21.10 -14.67 -6.11
N LEU A 285 -20.11 -14.84 -7.00
CA LEU A 285 -20.34 -14.89 -8.44
C LEU A 285 -20.88 -16.24 -8.91
N ILE A 286 -20.24 -17.34 -8.53
CA ILE A 286 -20.60 -18.69 -8.98
C ILE A 286 -21.79 -19.26 -8.21
N ARG A 287 -22.06 -18.74 -7.00
CA ARG A 287 -23.11 -19.22 -6.07
C ARG A 287 -22.92 -20.69 -5.70
N GLU A 288 -21.66 -21.10 -5.56
CA GLU A 288 -21.24 -22.45 -5.21
C GLU A 288 -20.31 -22.41 -3.99
N GLN A 289 -20.43 -23.39 -3.11
CA GLN A 289 -19.47 -23.60 -2.03
C GLN A 289 -18.18 -24.21 -2.58
N LEU A 290 -17.04 -23.73 -2.11
CA LEU A 290 -15.74 -24.29 -2.50
C LEU A 290 -15.40 -25.50 -1.62
N PRO A 291 -14.89 -26.60 -2.21
CA PRO A 291 -14.50 -27.77 -1.44
C PRO A 291 -13.14 -27.53 -0.75
N GLY A 292 -13.15 -27.52 0.58
CA GLY A 292 -11.93 -27.46 1.40
C GLY A 292 -11.22 -26.11 1.38
N ASN A 293 -9.99 -26.10 1.91
CA ASN A 293 -9.11 -24.92 1.95
C ASN A 293 -8.30 -24.84 0.65
N LEU A 294 -8.88 -24.25 -0.39
CA LEU A 294 -8.16 -24.00 -1.64
C LEU A 294 -7.23 -22.79 -1.52
N THR A 295 -6.07 -22.92 -2.12
CA THR A 295 -5.10 -21.82 -2.26
C THR A 295 -5.60 -20.75 -3.24
N LEU A 296 -5.01 -19.55 -3.20
CA LEU A 296 -5.38 -18.44 -4.10
C LEU A 296 -5.37 -18.87 -5.57
N GLY A 297 -4.35 -19.62 -5.98
CA GLY A 297 -4.19 -20.08 -7.37
C GLY A 297 -5.25 -21.10 -7.76
N GLN A 298 -5.52 -22.06 -6.88
CA GLN A 298 -6.55 -23.07 -7.10
C GLN A 298 -7.95 -22.46 -7.19
N THR A 299 -8.24 -21.45 -6.37
CA THR A 299 -9.52 -20.72 -6.43
C THR A 299 -9.64 -19.93 -7.74
N LEU A 300 -8.58 -19.25 -8.17
CA LEU A 300 -8.57 -18.49 -9.42
C LEU A 300 -8.78 -19.40 -10.63
N ASP A 301 -8.04 -20.50 -10.71
CA ASP A 301 -8.17 -21.47 -11.81
C ASP A 301 -9.56 -22.11 -11.84
N ARG A 302 -10.14 -22.40 -10.67
CA ARG A 302 -11.50 -22.95 -10.59
C ARG A 302 -12.54 -21.93 -11.03
N LEU A 303 -12.38 -20.66 -10.68
CA LEU A 303 -13.23 -19.57 -11.15
C LEU A 303 -13.18 -19.51 -12.68
N HIS A 304 -12.00 -19.40 -13.27
CA HIS A 304 -11.83 -19.34 -14.72
C HIS A 304 -12.40 -20.57 -15.41
N LYS A 305 -12.17 -21.77 -14.88
CA LYS A 305 -12.76 -23.00 -15.41
C LYS A 305 -14.30 -22.93 -15.44
N ARG A 306 -14.94 -22.45 -14.37
CA ARG A 306 -16.41 -22.28 -14.32
C ARG A 306 -16.92 -21.26 -15.33
N VAL A 307 -16.17 -20.17 -15.51
CA VAL A 307 -16.49 -19.14 -16.50
C VAL A 307 -16.36 -19.72 -17.90
N ASP A 308 -15.26 -20.39 -18.21
CA ASP A 308 -15.02 -21.01 -19.53
C ASP A 308 -16.07 -22.10 -19.85
N GLU A 309 -16.49 -22.90 -18.86
CA GLU A 309 -17.58 -23.90 -18.99
C GLU A 309 -18.90 -23.28 -19.45
N HIS A 310 -19.21 -22.05 -19.01
CA HIS A 310 -20.42 -21.32 -19.43
C HIS A 310 -20.32 -20.79 -20.86
N TYR A 311 -19.10 -20.43 -21.31
CA TYR A 311 -18.86 -19.88 -22.64
C TYR A 311 -18.54 -20.94 -23.71
N VAL A 312 -18.66 -22.23 -23.40
CA VAL A 312 -18.46 -23.30 -24.38
C VAL A 312 -19.44 -23.12 -25.53
N VAL A 313 -18.92 -22.64 -26.66
CA VAL A 313 -19.67 -22.56 -27.91
C VAL A 313 -20.05 -23.99 -28.30
N ALA A 314 -21.33 -24.21 -28.63
CA ALA A 314 -21.80 -25.49 -29.12
C ALA A 314 -20.85 -25.99 -30.22
N LYS A 315 -20.26 -27.18 -30.02
CA LYS A 315 -19.44 -27.83 -31.04
C LYS A 315 -20.33 -27.94 -32.28
N GLN A 316 -19.95 -27.25 -33.35
CA GLN A 316 -20.56 -27.51 -34.65
C GLN A 316 -20.32 -28.98 -34.97
N THR A 317 -21.40 -29.75 -35.07
CA THR A 317 -21.36 -31.12 -35.53
C THR A 317 -21.05 -31.11 -37.02
N GLN A 318 -20.10 -31.94 -37.44
CA GLN A 318 -19.84 -32.15 -38.85
C GLN A 318 -21.11 -32.74 -39.48
N THR A 319 -21.59 -32.13 -40.56
CA THR A 319 -22.72 -32.67 -41.31
C THR A 319 -22.20 -33.80 -42.20
N GLY A 320 -22.72 -35.02 -42.01
CA GLY A 320 -22.22 -36.18 -42.74
C GLY A 320 -22.52 -36.12 -44.24
N PHE A 321 -21.52 -36.42 -45.08
CA PHE A 321 -21.65 -36.49 -46.54
C PHE A 321 -22.60 -37.60 -47.02
N ASP A 322 -23.00 -38.52 -46.15
CA ASP A 322 -23.80 -39.69 -46.48
C ASP A 322 -25.15 -39.34 -47.12
N ALA A 323 -25.80 -38.25 -46.68
CA ALA A 323 -27.07 -37.80 -47.26
C ALA A 323 -26.91 -37.33 -48.71
N VAL A 324 -25.81 -36.62 -49.01
CA VAL A 324 -25.51 -36.14 -50.37
C VAL A 324 -25.06 -37.28 -51.26
N PHE A 325 -24.22 -38.18 -50.73
CA PHE A 325 -23.78 -39.38 -51.45
C PHE A 325 -24.96 -40.30 -51.82
N ASN A 326 -25.90 -40.52 -50.89
CA ASN A 326 -27.12 -41.27 -51.16
C ASN A 326 -28.01 -40.59 -52.21
N SER A 327 -28.09 -39.25 -52.19
CA SER A 327 -28.84 -38.47 -53.20
C SER A 327 -28.22 -38.53 -54.59
N ILE A 328 -26.88 -38.57 -54.68
CA ILE A 328 -26.15 -38.75 -55.94
C ILE A 328 -26.34 -40.19 -56.46
N LYS A 329 -26.27 -41.18 -55.57
CA LYS A 329 -26.42 -42.60 -55.92
C LYS A 329 -27.81 -42.96 -56.44
N SER A 330 -28.84 -42.22 -56.04
CA SER A 330 -30.22 -42.39 -56.53
C SER A 330 -30.47 -41.84 -57.94
N LEU A 331 -29.51 -41.14 -58.55
CA LEU A 331 -29.66 -40.61 -59.91
C LEU A 331 -29.52 -41.74 -60.94
N GLN A 332 -30.55 -41.96 -61.76
CA GLN A 332 -30.54 -42.93 -62.85
C GLN A 332 -29.93 -42.33 -64.13
N THR A 333 -29.36 -43.16 -65.00
CA THR A 333 -28.80 -42.74 -66.30
C THR A 333 -29.86 -42.05 -67.15
N GLY A 334 -29.64 -40.76 -67.48
CA GLY A 334 -30.55 -39.92 -68.27
C GLY A 334 -31.20 -38.76 -67.50
N THR A 335 -30.67 -38.38 -66.34
CA THR A 335 -31.26 -37.36 -65.44
C THR A 335 -31.27 -35.95 -66.03
N ASP A 336 -32.37 -35.21 -65.84
CA ASP A 336 -32.50 -33.81 -66.24
C ASP A 336 -31.68 -32.88 -65.34
N VAL A 337 -31.16 -31.78 -65.91
CA VAL A 337 -30.34 -30.76 -65.24
C VAL A 337 -31.11 -30.11 -64.07
N THR A 338 -32.44 -30.09 -64.15
CA THR A 338 -33.33 -29.58 -63.09
C THR A 338 -33.26 -30.40 -61.79
N GLU A 339 -33.06 -31.72 -61.87
CA GLU A 339 -32.94 -32.61 -60.70
C GLU A 339 -31.52 -32.58 -60.10
N LEU A 340 -30.51 -32.25 -60.90
CA LEU A 340 -29.11 -32.15 -60.48
C LEU A 340 -28.84 -30.88 -59.65
N LYS A 341 -29.51 -29.78 -59.98
CA LYS A 341 -29.32 -28.45 -59.38
C LYS A 341 -29.52 -28.40 -57.86
N PRO A 342 -30.57 -28.98 -57.26
CA PRO A 342 -30.73 -29.00 -55.80
C PRO A 342 -29.65 -29.84 -55.10
N ILE A 343 -29.25 -30.98 -55.68
CA ILE A 343 -28.20 -31.84 -55.12
C ILE A 343 -26.85 -31.12 -55.10
N LEU A 344 -26.49 -30.45 -56.21
CA LEU A 344 -25.28 -29.62 -56.28
C LEU A 344 -25.33 -28.43 -55.31
N ARG A 345 -26.49 -27.81 -55.11
CA ARG A 345 -26.66 -26.74 -54.12
C ARG A 345 -26.40 -27.26 -52.70
N THR A 346 -27.01 -28.39 -52.32
CA THR A 346 -26.78 -29.03 -51.02
C THR A 346 -25.33 -29.44 -50.84
N PHE A 347 -24.67 -29.94 -51.89
CA PHE A 347 -23.23 -30.26 -51.85
C PHE A 347 -22.37 -29.01 -51.63
N VAL A 348 -22.66 -27.90 -52.34
CA VAL A 348 -21.94 -26.63 -52.17
C VAL A 348 -22.15 -26.07 -50.77
N GLU A 349 -23.38 -26.09 -50.25
CA GLU A 349 -23.70 -25.67 -48.88
C GLU A 349 -22.94 -26.50 -47.84
N LEU A 350 -22.82 -27.81 -48.06
CA LEU A 350 -22.10 -28.72 -47.18
C LEU A 350 -20.58 -28.52 -47.25
N VAL A 351 -20.02 -28.26 -48.43
CA VAL A 351 -18.59 -27.88 -48.59
C VAL A 351 -18.31 -26.53 -47.93
N GLN A 352 -19.23 -25.57 -48.03
CA GLN A 352 -19.11 -24.28 -47.37
C GLN A 352 -19.17 -24.40 -45.84
N SER A 353 -20.08 -25.24 -45.30
CA SER A 353 -20.17 -25.49 -43.86
C SER A 353 -18.93 -26.20 -43.32
N ASP A 354 -18.41 -27.21 -44.04
CA ASP A 354 -17.19 -27.93 -43.66
C ASP A 354 -15.97 -26.99 -43.71
N ARG A 355 -15.85 -26.16 -44.74
CA ARG A 355 -14.77 -25.17 -44.82
C ARG A 355 -14.84 -24.17 -43.67
N ALA A 356 -16.03 -23.69 -43.31
CA ALA A 356 -16.22 -22.80 -42.17
C ALA A 356 -15.85 -23.51 -40.85
N TYR A 357 -16.24 -24.77 -40.68
CA TYR A 357 -15.89 -25.61 -39.54
C TYR A 357 -14.37 -25.77 -39.39
N TYR A 358 -13.67 -26.17 -40.45
CA TYR A 358 -12.22 -26.37 -40.42
C TYR A 358 -11.46 -25.06 -40.26
N THR A 359 -11.93 -23.96 -40.85
CA THR A 359 -11.33 -22.62 -40.65
C THR A 359 -11.43 -22.21 -39.19
N LYS A 360 -12.61 -22.36 -38.57
CA LYS A 360 -12.82 -22.07 -37.15
C LYS A 360 -11.97 -22.97 -36.25
N ARG A 361 -11.89 -24.27 -36.55
CA ARG A 361 -11.07 -25.23 -35.79
C ARG A 361 -9.57 -24.93 -35.94
N PHE A 362 -9.14 -24.48 -37.11
CA PHE A 362 -7.77 -24.02 -37.33
C PHE A 362 -7.47 -22.74 -36.56
N ASP A 363 -8.38 -21.77 -36.54
CA ASP A 363 -8.29 -20.56 -35.71
C ASP A 363 -8.21 -20.91 -34.21
N GLU A 364 -9.03 -21.86 -33.73
CA GLU A 364 -9.01 -22.36 -32.34
C GLU A 364 -7.69 -23.05 -31.95
N LEU A 365 -7.00 -23.68 -32.92
CA LEU A 365 -5.70 -24.33 -32.71
C LEU A 365 -4.51 -23.36 -32.80
N THR A 366 -4.63 -22.30 -33.60
CA THR A 366 -3.52 -21.37 -33.87
C THR A 366 -3.52 -20.13 -32.98
N LYS A 367 -4.68 -19.72 -32.44
CA LYS A 367 -4.79 -18.60 -31.51
C LYS A 367 -4.98 -19.15 -30.10
N PRO A 368 -4.10 -18.82 -29.12
CA PRO A 368 -4.34 -19.20 -27.74
C PRO A 368 -5.73 -18.67 -27.33
N ALA A 369 -6.60 -19.54 -26.84
CA ALA A 369 -7.91 -19.14 -26.38
C ALA A 369 -7.74 -18.02 -25.37
N VAL A 370 -8.26 -16.83 -25.69
CA VAL A 370 -8.29 -15.71 -24.75
C VAL A 370 -9.19 -16.15 -23.59
N ARG A 371 -8.58 -16.57 -22.47
CA ARG A 371 -9.31 -16.96 -21.26
C ARG A 371 -10.30 -15.86 -20.92
N LYS A 372 -11.57 -16.19 -20.81
CA LYS A 372 -12.56 -15.19 -20.42
C LYS A 372 -12.44 -14.98 -18.91
N SER A 373 -12.07 -13.77 -18.54
CA SER A 373 -11.90 -13.38 -17.15
C SER A 373 -12.94 -12.34 -16.78
N PRO A 374 -13.63 -12.47 -15.63
CA PRO A 374 -14.47 -11.39 -15.11
C PRO A 374 -13.63 -10.27 -14.50
N PHE A 375 -12.31 -10.46 -14.36
CA PHE A 375 -11.40 -9.45 -13.86
C PHE A 375 -10.88 -8.57 -15.01
N PRO A 376 -10.92 -7.24 -14.86
CA PRO A 376 -10.18 -6.33 -15.74
C PRO A 376 -8.67 -6.63 -15.73
N ALA A 377 -7.96 -6.26 -16.79
CA ALA A 377 -6.53 -6.58 -16.96
C ALA A 377 -5.68 -6.19 -15.74
N HIS A 378 -5.79 -4.93 -15.27
CA HIS A 378 -5.01 -4.46 -14.12
C HIS A 378 -5.29 -5.25 -12.83
N VAL A 379 -6.53 -5.66 -12.57
CA VAL A 379 -6.88 -6.49 -11.40
C VAL A 379 -6.30 -7.88 -11.56
N PHE A 380 -6.36 -8.43 -12.77
CA PHE A 380 -5.81 -9.74 -13.07
C PHE A 380 -4.28 -9.77 -12.94
N ASP A 381 -3.59 -8.72 -13.38
CA ASP A 381 -2.14 -8.57 -13.19
C ASP A 381 -1.79 -8.49 -11.70
N CYS A 382 -2.53 -7.69 -10.92
CA CYS A 382 -2.39 -7.65 -9.46
C CYS A 382 -2.64 -9.01 -8.80
N LEU A 383 -3.63 -9.79 -9.26
CA LEU A 383 -3.87 -11.15 -8.76
C LEU A 383 -2.71 -12.10 -9.07
N ASN A 384 -2.14 -12.03 -10.27
CA ASN A 384 -0.97 -12.84 -10.66
C ASN A 384 0.27 -12.45 -9.86
N GLU A 385 0.45 -11.17 -9.57
CA GLU A 385 1.54 -10.69 -8.75
C GLU A 385 1.36 -11.10 -7.27
N LEU A 386 0.15 -10.97 -6.72
CA LEU A 386 -0.21 -11.48 -5.40
C LEU A 386 0.07 -12.99 -5.27
N LEU A 387 -0.29 -13.77 -6.30
CA LEU A 387 0.02 -15.20 -6.38
C LEU A 387 1.51 -15.48 -6.32
N LYS A 388 2.30 -14.75 -7.12
CA LYS A 388 3.75 -14.88 -7.18
C LYS A 388 4.36 -14.69 -5.78
N TRP A 389 4.04 -13.61 -5.10
CA TRP A 389 4.61 -13.29 -3.78
C TRP A 389 4.12 -14.22 -2.68
N ARG A 390 2.82 -14.57 -2.68
CA ARG A 390 2.26 -15.55 -1.75
C ARG A 390 2.93 -16.92 -1.87
N ASN A 391 3.14 -17.40 -3.10
CA ASN A 391 3.81 -18.68 -3.33
C ASN A 391 5.30 -18.62 -2.93
N ALA A 392 5.94 -17.47 -3.13
CA ALA A 392 7.31 -17.25 -2.68
C ALA A 392 7.44 -17.37 -1.16
N ALA A 393 6.50 -16.79 -0.42
CA ALA A 393 6.46 -16.83 1.04
C ALA A 393 6.14 -18.23 1.59
N SER A 394 5.21 -18.96 0.96
CA SER A 394 4.74 -20.27 1.43
C SER A 394 5.70 -21.42 1.14
N HIS A 395 6.44 -21.36 0.05
CA HIS A 395 7.35 -22.45 -0.38
C HIS A 395 8.82 -22.17 -0.09
N ASN A 396 9.13 -21.12 0.70
CA ASN A 396 10.49 -20.67 0.97
C ASN A 396 11.33 -20.60 -0.32
N SER A 397 10.74 -19.96 -1.35
CA SER A 397 11.31 -19.93 -2.68
C SER A 397 12.64 -19.16 -2.69
N ARG A 398 13.43 -19.29 -3.77
CA ARG A 398 14.67 -18.51 -3.95
C ARG A 398 14.45 -17.01 -4.13
N ILE A 399 13.21 -16.54 -4.19
CA ILE A 399 12.88 -15.14 -4.34
C ILE A 399 12.99 -14.48 -2.96
N PRO A 400 13.95 -13.56 -2.75
CA PRO A 400 14.04 -12.83 -1.49
C PRO A 400 12.80 -11.95 -1.32
N LEU A 401 12.20 -11.97 -0.13
CA LEU A 401 11.07 -11.11 0.22
C LEU A 401 11.58 -9.99 1.11
N GLY A 402 11.58 -8.77 0.59
CA GLY A 402 11.92 -7.55 1.30
C GLY A 402 10.71 -6.63 1.51
N ALA A 403 11.00 -5.40 1.94
CA ALA A 403 9.99 -4.37 2.15
C ALA A 403 9.20 -4.09 0.86
N HIS A 404 9.90 -3.99 -0.28
CA HIS A 404 9.27 -3.70 -1.57
C HIS A 404 8.24 -4.77 -1.97
N GLU A 405 8.59 -6.05 -1.86
CA GLU A 405 7.66 -7.14 -2.17
C GLU A 405 6.44 -7.12 -1.24
N ALA A 406 6.62 -6.76 0.03
CA ALA A 406 5.52 -6.60 0.97
C ALA A 406 4.61 -5.41 0.58
N ASP A 407 5.18 -4.26 0.22
CA ASP A 407 4.43 -3.09 -0.25
C ASP A 407 3.66 -3.37 -1.55
N ARG A 408 4.28 -4.08 -2.49
CA ARG A 408 3.64 -4.54 -3.74
C ARG A 408 2.51 -5.54 -3.50
N THR A 409 2.72 -6.50 -2.60
CA THR A 409 1.69 -7.47 -2.19
C THR A 409 0.49 -6.74 -1.61
N LEU A 410 0.74 -5.73 -0.77
CA LEU A 410 -0.29 -4.89 -0.17
C LEU A 410 -1.06 -4.07 -1.23
N PHE A 411 -0.36 -3.49 -2.20
CA PHE A 411 -0.98 -2.79 -3.33
C PHE A 411 -1.91 -3.69 -4.14
N CYS A 412 -1.46 -4.90 -4.49
CA CYS A 412 -2.26 -5.86 -5.23
C CYS A 412 -3.53 -6.26 -4.46
N LEU A 413 -3.40 -6.48 -3.15
CA LEU A 413 -4.52 -6.78 -2.27
C LEU A 413 -5.53 -5.63 -2.20
N VAL A 414 -5.07 -4.39 -1.99
CA VAL A 414 -5.94 -3.20 -1.93
C VAL A 414 -6.68 -3.00 -3.26
N THR A 415 -5.99 -3.23 -4.39
CA THR A 415 -6.59 -3.16 -5.74
C THR A 415 -7.73 -4.16 -5.89
N LEU A 416 -7.51 -5.43 -5.49
CA LEU A 416 -8.55 -6.47 -5.55
C LEU A 416 -9.76 -6.12 -4.68
N ILE A 417 -9.52 -5.68 -3.44
CA ILE A 417 -10.57 -5.34 -2.47
C ILE A 417 -11.41 -4.16 -2.98
N SER A 418 -10.74 -3.09 -3.42
CA SER A 418 -11.40 -1.89 -3.95
C SER A 418 -12.25 -2.21 -5.17
N TRP A 419 -11.69 -2.95 -6.14
CA TRP A 419 -12.42 -3.39 -7.33
C TRP A 419 -13.67 -4.18 -6.94
N TRP A 420 -13.56 -5.15 -6.02
CA TRP A 420 -14.71 -5.97 -5.64
C TRP A 420 -15.80 -5.17 -4.92
N GLN A 421 -15.43 -4.25 -4.02
CA GLN A 421 -16.39 -3.37 -3.37
C GLN A 421 -17.13 -2.47 -4.37
N GLN A 422 -16.44 -1.99 -5.42
CA GLN A 422 -17.08 -1.26 -6.51
C GLN A 422 -18.10 -2.13 -7.25
N GLN A 423 -17.76 -3.39 -7.56
CA GLN A 423 -18.69 -4.32 -8.22
C GLN A 423 -19.89 -4.66 -7.34
N LEU A 424 -19.69 -4.86 -6.03
CA LEU A 424 -20.78 -5.09 -5.08
C LEU A 424 -21.83 -3.96 -5.09
N ASN A 425 -21.39 -2.72 -5.26
CA ASN A 425 -22.29 -1.56 -5.30
C ASN A 425 -22.84 -1.27 -6.70
N GLY A 426 -22.11 -1.64 -7.76
CA GLY A 426 -22.44 -1.30 -9.15
C GLY A 426 -23.28 -2.34 -9.88
N LEU A 427 -23.21 -3.63 -9.51
CA LEU A 427 -23.92 -4.70 -10.19
C LEU A 427 -25.38 -4.83 -9.74
N ASP A 428 -26.26 -5.16 -10.69
CA ASP A 428 -27.65 -5.52 -10.36
C ASP A 428 -27.74 -6.99 -9.92
N TRP A 429 -27.66 -7.22 -8.60
CA TRP A 429 -27.71 -8.55 -7.99
C TRP A 429 -29.03 -9.32 -8.19
N ARG A 430 -30.06 -8.70 -8.78
CA ARG A 430 -31.29 -9.39 -9.18
C ARG A 430 -31.09 -10.30 -10.39
N LYS A 431 -30.04 -10.04 -11.19
CA LYS A 431 -29.68 -10.84 -12.36
C LYS A 431 -29.26 -12.27 -12.01
N GLY A 432 -29.36 -13.15 -13.01
CA GLY A 432 -28.82 -14.51 -12.93
C GLY A 432 -27.30 -14.49 -12.76
N LYS A 433 -26.72 -15.54 -12.16
CA LYS A 433 -25.27 -15.62 -11.94
C LYS A 433 -24.44 -15.48 -13.22
N TRP A 434 -24.94 -16.05 -14.32
CA TRP A 434 -24.25 -16.03 -15.60
C TRP A 434 -24.38 -14.69 -16.33
N GLU A 435 -25.54 -14.03 -16.22
CA GLU A 435 -25.74 -12.67 -16.73
C GLU A 435 -24.78 -11.68 -16.05
N LEU A 436 -24.58 -11.82 -14.73
CA LEU A 436 -23.60 -11.02 -13.98
C LEU A 436 -22.16 -11.28 -14.46
N ILE A 437 -21.80 -12.53 -14.72
CA ILE A 437 -20.47 -12.91 -15.21
C ILE A 437 -20.26 -12.39 -16.64
N GLU A 438 -21.28 -12.42 -17.48
CA GLU A 438 -21.26 -11.85 -18.84
C GLU A 438 -20.99 -10.35 -18.80
N GLU A 439 -21.75 -9.62 -17.98
CA GLU A 439 -21.55 -8.18 -17.78
C GLU A 439 -20.13 -7.86 -17.29
N LEU A 440 -19.61 -8.62 -16.33
CA LEU A 440 -18.24 -8.43 -15.83
C LEU A 440 -17.17 -8.71 -16.89
N VAL A 441 -17.34 -9.78 -17.68
CA VAL A 441 -16.40 -10.13 -18.77
C VAL A 441 -16.43 -9.08 -19.88
N GLU A 442 -17.60 -8.53 -20.21
CA GLU A 442 -17.73 -7.44 -21.19
C GLU A 442 -17.08 -6.14 -20.70
N ASN A 443 -17.34 -5.76 -19.45
CA ASN A 443 -16.72 -4.59 -18.81
C ASN A 443 -15.19 -4.72 -18.74
N ALA A 444 -14.68 -5.92 -18.45
CA ALA A 444 -13.25 -6.21 -18.42
C ALA A 444 -12.59 -6.02 -19.80
N LYS A 445 -13.27 -6.37 -20.90
CA LYS A 445 -12.78 -6.16 -22.28
C LYS A 445 -12.77 -4.70 -22.67
N MET A 446 -13.83 -3.95 -22.35
CA MET A 446 -13.89 -2.51 -22.67
C MET A 446 -12.78 -1.71 -21.97
N SER A 447 -12.36 -2.16 -20.79
CA SER A 447 -11.25 -1.56 -20.03
C SER A 447 -9.87 -1.80 -20.65
N GLN A 448 -9.73 -2.67 -21.66
CA GLN A 448 -8.49 -2.88 -22.44
C GLN A 448 -8.42 -1.99 -23.69
N SER A 449 -9.51 -1.30 -24.04
CA SER A 449 -9.66 -0.54 -25.29
C SER A 449 -9.44 0.97 -25.10
N LYS A 450 -9.10 1.40 -23.89
CA LYS A 450 -8.71 2.76 -23.49
C LYS A 450 -7.31 2.69 -22.91
#